data_AF-A0A380FD59-F1
#
_entry.id   AF-A0A380FD59-F1
#
_cell.length_a   1.000
_cell.length_b   1.000
_cell.length_c   1.000
_cell.angle_alpha   90.00
_cell.angle_beta   90.00
_cell.angle_gamma   90.00
#
_symmetry.space_group_name_H-M   'P 1'
#
loop_
_entity.id
_entity.type
_entity.pdbx_description
1 polymer ?
#
loop_
_entity_poly.entity_id
_entity_poly.type
_entity_poly.pdbx_seq_one_letter_code
_entity_poly.pdbx_strand_id
1 'polypeptide(L)'
;MRTRSIVKNISFYKKLKSKDVPVDKLFYDGSHHLRHQYQFHLDKPESQQNMKDVLRFLSRNTNSSGVETKLNPEDSNPNGVELNPY
;
A
#
# COMPACT_ATOMS: atom_id res chain seq x y z
N MET A 1 -20.93 6.74 -7.79
CA MET A 1 -21.46 5.58 -7.04
C MET A 1 -20.30 4.95 -6.26
N ARG A 2 -20.25 4.99 -4.92
CA ARG A 2 -19.13 4.40 -4.14
C ARG A 2 -19.34 2.89 -4.00
N THR A 3 -18.38 2.10 -4.44
CA THR A 3 -18.37 0.62 -4.37
C THR A 3 -18.45 0.15 -2.91
N ARG A 4 -19.23 -0.90 -2.63
CA ARG A 4 -19.47 -1.44 -1.26
C ARG A 4 -18.18 -1.76 -0.48
N SER A 5 -17.08 -2.07 -1.17
CA SER A 5 -15.77 -2.32 -0.56
C SER A 5 -15.17 -1.11 0.14
N ILE A 6 -15.33 0.10 -0.44
CA ILE A 6 -14.78 1.33 0.12
C ILE A 6 -15.48 1.66 1.44
N VAL A 7 -16.78 1.38 1.54
CA VAL A 7 -17.59 1.63 2.74
C VAL A 7 -17.11 0.79 3.93
N LYS A 8 -16.80 -0.50 3.72
CA LYS A 8 -16.26 -1.39 4.77
C LYS A 8 -14.90 -0.91 5.28
N ASN A 9 -14.01 -0.51 4.38
CA ASN A 9 -12.68 -0.03 4.75
C ASN A 9 -12.74 1.31 5.49
N ILE A 10 -13.66 2.21 5.12
CA ILE A 10 -13.89 3.46 5.86
C ILE A 10 -14.39 3.18 7.29
N SER A 11 -15.35 2.27 7.47
CA SER A 11 -15.83 1.94 8.83
C SER A 11 -14.74 1.30 9.68
N PHE A 12 -13.91 0.45 9.07
CA PHE A 12 -12.80 -0.19 9.75
C PHE A 12 -11.74 0.82 10.17
N TYR A 13 -11.34 1.72 9.27
CA TYR A 13 -10.42 2.83 9.57
C TYR A 13 -10.91 3.69 10.73
N LYS A 14 -12.19 4.08 10.73
CA LYS A 14 -12.79 4.85 11.82
C LYS A 14 -12.69 4.12 13.16
N LYS A 15 -12.91 2.80 13.18
CA LYS A 15 -12.82 1.99 14.39
C LYS A 15 -11.39 1.81 14.91
N LEU A 16 -10.41 1.73 14.02
CA LEU A 16 -8.98 1.70 14.38
C LEU A 16 -8.55 3.04 14.98
N LYS A 17 -8.95 4.16 14.35
CA LYS A 17 -8.68 5.50 14.88
C LYS A 17 -9.32 5.73 16.24
N SER A 18 -10.54 5.25 16.48
CA SER A 18 -11.18 5.38 17.80
C SER A 18 -10.53 4.55 18.91
N LYS A 19 -9.57 3.69 18.57
CA LYS A 19 -8.81 2.86 19.51
C LYS A 19 -7.33 3.28 19.59
N ASP A 20 -6.99 4.44 19.03
CA ASP A 20 -5.62 4.96 18.95
C ASP A 20 -4.62 3.99 18.30
N VAL A 21 -5.11 3.10 17.41
CA VAL A 21 -4.25 2.20 16.64
C VAL A 21 -3.60 3.00 15.50
N PRO A 22 -2.26 3.00 15.35
CA PRO A 22 -1.58 3.60 14.21
C PRO A 22 -2.08 2.98 12.91
N VAL A 23 -2.63 3.82 12.02
CA VAL A 23 -3.21 3.38 10.76
C VAL A 23 -3.03 4.45 9.69
N ASP A 24 -2.49 4.04 8.55
CA ASP A 24 -2.48 4.81 7.31
C ASP A 24 -3.60 4.32 6.38
N LYS A 25 -4.09 5.23 5.53
CA LYS A 25 -5.17 4.92 4.58
C LYS A 25 -4.77 5.32 3.16
N LEU A 26 -5.15 4.49 2.19
CA LEU A 26 -5.11 4.81 0.78
C LEU A 26 -6.48 4.50 0.18
N PHE A 27 -7.14 5.53 -0.35
CA PHE A 27 -8.43 5.40 -1.03
C PHE A 27 -8.36 6.13 -2.37
N TYR A 28 -8.47 5.40 -3.46
CA TYR A 28 -8.63 5.99 -4.79
C TYR A 28 -10.05 6.55 -4.94
N ASP A 29 -10.18 7.70 -5.59
CA ASP A 29 -11.44 8.43 -5.79
C ASP A 29 -12.35 7.81 -6.88
N GLY A 30 -11.90 6.73 -7.52
CA GLY A 30 -12.65 5.95 -8.51
C GLY A 30 -12.34 6.33 -9.97
N SER A 31 -11.58 7.39 -10.23
CA SER A 31 -11.16 7.81 -11.58
C SER A 31 -10.33 6.75 -12.32
N HIS A 32 -9.63 5.91 -11.57
CA HIS A 32 -8.70 4.90 -12.08
C HIS A 32 -9.38 3.56 -12.44
N HIS A 33 -10.71 3.44 -12.31
CA HIS A 33 -11.50 2.24 -12.62
C HIS A 33 -10.96 0.93 -11.99
N LEU A 34 -10.32 1.05 -10.83
CA LEU A 34 -9.71 -0.08 -10.13
C LEU A 34 -10.78 -1.05 -9.62
N ARG A 35 -10.62 -2.34 -9.95
CA ARG A 35 -11.47 -3.41 -9.42
C ARG A 35 -11.06 -3.75 -7.98
N HIS A 36 -11.95 -4.47 -7.29
CA HIS A 36 -11.60 -5.06 -6.00
C HIS A 36 -10.32 -5.90 -6.16
N GLN A 37 -9.43 -5.82 -5.18
CA GLN A 37 -8.13 -6.50 -5.22
C GLN A 37 -7.22 -6.08 -6.39
N TYR A 38 -7.28 -4.80 -6.81
CA TYR A 38 -6.41 -4.29 -7.86
C TYR A 38 -4.92 -4.54 -7.56
N GLN A 39 -4.51 -4.55 -6.30
CA GLN A 39 -3.10 -4.72 -5.88
C GLN A 39 -2.41 -5.99 -6.41
N PHE A 40 -3.16 -7.02 -6.81
CA PHE A 40 -2.58 -8.24 -7.40
C PHE A 40 -2.32 -8.12 -8.91
N HIS A 41 -2.68 -6.99 -9.53
CA HIS A 41 -2.48 -6.71 -10.95
C HIS A 41 -1.25 -5.80 -11.09
N LEU A 42 -0.06 -6.39 -11.06
CA LEU A 42 1.23 -5.67 -11.00
C LEU A 42 1.57 -4.90 -12.29
N ASP A 43 0.81 -5.11 -13.36
CA ASP A 43 0.83 -4.33 -14.60
C ASP A 43 0.29 -2.91 -14.39
N LYS A 44 -0.47 -2.66 -13.33
CA LYS A 44 -1.09 -1.35 -13.07
C LYS A 44 -0.17 -0.44 -12.26
N PRO A 45 -0.03 0.84 -12.65
CA PRO A 45 0.78 1.79 -11.88
C PRO A 45 0.25 1.98 -10.46
N GLU A 46 -1.06 1.89 -10.25
CA GLU A 46 -1.68 2.02 -8.93
C GLU A 46 -1.35 0.84 -8.02
N SER A 47 -1.23 -0.37 -8.56
CA SER A 47 -0.81 -1.55 -7.80
C SER A 47 0.65 -1.44 -7.37
N GLN A 48 1.53 -1.02 -8.29
CA GLN A 48 2.95 -0.82 -7.98
C GLN A 48 3.15 0.25 -6.92
N GLN A 49 2.41 1.36 -7.02
CA GLN A 49 2.45 2.42 -6.01
C GLN A 49 1.91 1.92 -4.65
N ASN A 50 0.82 1.16 -4.65
CA ASN A 50 0.28 0.58 -3.43
C ASN A 50 1.30 -0.33 -2.72
N MET A 51 2.03 -1.17 -3.46
CA MET A 51 3.09 -2.00 -2.87
C MET A 51 4.21 -1.16 -2.26
N LYS A 52 4.67 -0.10 -2.94
CA LYS A 52 5.69 0.82 -2.41
C LYS A 52 5.24 1.46 -1.09
N ASP A 53 3.99 1.90 -1.02
CA ASP A 53 3.42 2.52 0.18
C ASP A 53 3.29 1.52 1.33
N VAL A 54 2.89 0.28 1.05
CA VAL A 54 2.82 -0.81 2.05
C VAL A 54 4.20 -1.16 2.60
N LEU A 55 5.21 -1.31 1.73
CA LEU A 55 6.58 -1.61 2.18
C LEU A 55 7.15 -0.47 3.03
N ARG A 56 6.91 0.79 2.66
CA ARG A 56 7.28 1.96 3.45
C ARG A 56 6.57 2.01 4.81
N PHE A 57 5.32 1.61 4.88
CA PHE A 57 4.60 1.50 6.14
C PHE A 57 5.24 0.42 7.04
N LEU A 58 5.49 -0.77 6.49
CA LEU A 58 6.08 -1.87 7.23
C LEU A 58 7.49 -1.55 7.74
N SER A 59 8.31 -0.87 6.94
CA SER A 59 9.68 -0.50 7.34
C SER A 59 9.73 0.49 8.51
N ARG A 60 8.69 1.31 8.67
CA ARG A 60 8.56 2.24 9.80
C ARG A 60 8.02 1.58 11.07
N ASN A 61 7.29 0.48 10.94
CA ASN A 61 6.49 -0.09 12.02
C ASN A 61 6.95 -1.51 12.43
N THR A 62 7.92 -2.09 11.75
CA THR A 62 8.43 -3.44 12.04
C THR A 62 9.95 -3.49 11.95
N ASN A 63 10.60 -4.26 12.82
CA ASN A 63 12.05 -4.49 12.80
C ASN A 63 12.45 -5.68 11.89
N SER A 64 11.48 -6.37 11.29
CA SER A 64 11.67 -7.62 10.53
C SER A 64 11.34 -7.49 9.04
N SER A 65 11.05 -6.30 8.53
CA SER A 65 10.96 -6.13 7.08
C SER A 65 12.37 -6.21 6.53
N GLY A 66 12.74 -7.28 5.82
CA GLY A 66 13.92 -7.34 4.94
C GLY A 66 13.88 -6.32 3.79
N VAL A 67 13.11 -5.24 3.95
CA VAL A 67 13.06 -4.06 3.11
C VAL A 67 14.21 -3.19 3.57
N GLU A 68 15.23 -3.02 2.73
CA GLU A 68 16.38 -2.18 3.06
C GLU A 68 15.91 -0.79 3.53
N THR A 69 16.22 -0.48 4.79
CA THR A 69 15.84 0.78 5.45
C THR A 69 16.85 1.90 5.18
N LYS A 70 17.94 1.60 4.47
CA LYS A 70 18.89 2.60 3.98
C LYS A 70 18.38 3.12 2.65
N LEU A 71 17.84 4.33 2.65
CA LEU A 71 17.66 5.08 1.41
C LEU A 71 19.06 5.49 0.94
N ASN A 72 19.73 4.67 0.11
CA ASN A 72 20.85 5.21 -0.65
C ASN A 72 20.25 6.08 -1.77
N PRO A 73 20.76 7.30 -1.99
CA PRO A 73 20.30 8.16 -3.09
C PRO A 73 20.43 7.49 -4.48
N GLU A 74 21.27 6.46 -4.58
CA GLU A 74 21.51 5.65 -5.78
C GLU A 74 20.44 4.56 -6.03
N ASP A 75 19.57 4.24 -5.06
CA ASP A 75 18.49 3.22 -5.21
C ASP A 75 17.25 3.75 -5.94
N SER A 76 17.45 4.77 -6.77
CA SER A 76 16.50 5.24 -7.77
C SER A 76 16.37 4.22 -8.90
N ASN A 77 16.00 2.97 -8.58
CA ASN A 77 15.72 1.95 -9.58
C ASN A 77 14.48 2.39 -10.37
N PRO A 78 14.61 2.75 -11.67
CA PRO A 78 13.47 3.15 -12.50
C PRO A 78 12.54 1.97 -12.79
N ASN A 79 13.03 0.73 -12.61
CA ASN A 79 12.35 -0.50 -12.99
C ASN A 79 12.19 -1.47 -11.83
N GLY A 80 11.07 -1.35 -11.13
CA GLY A 80 10.38 -2.48 -10.52
C GLY A 80 10.94 -2.97 -9.18
N VAL A 81 10.03 -3.25 -8.26
CA VAL A 81 10.31 -3.93 -7.00
C VAL A 81 10.63 -5.40 -7.34
N GLU A 82 11.87 -5.81 -7.19
CA GLU A 82 12.25 -7.22 -7.31
C GLU A 82 11.71 -7.97 -6.08
N LEU A 83 10.64 -8.75 -6.30
CA LEU A 83 10.11 -9.67 -5.30
C LEU A 83 10.88 -10.99 -5.46
N ASN A 84 11.89 -11.19 -4.62
CA ASN A 84 12.69 -12.41 -4.58
C ASN A 84 11.79 -13.67 -4.47
N PRO A 85 11.90 -14.67 -5.36
CA PRO A 85 11.02 -15.84 -5.36
C PRO A 85 11.54 -17.07 -4.59
N TYR A 86 12.61 -16.98 -3.80
CA TYR A 86 13.09 -18.07 -2.93
C TYR A 86 13.51 -17.58 -1.55
#